data_AF-A0A367ZMN9-F1
#
_entry.id   AF-A0A367ZMN9-F1
#
_cell.length_a   1.000
_cell.length_b   1.000
_cell.length_c   1.000
_cell.angle_alpha   90.00
_cell.angle_beta   90.00
_cell.angle_gamma   90.00
#
_symmetry.space_group_name_H-M   'P 1'
#
loop_
_entity.id
_entity.type
_entity.pdbx_description
1 polymer ?
#
loop_
_entity_poly.entity_id
_entity_poly.type
_entity_poly.pdbx_seq_one_letter_code
_entity_poly.pdbx_strand_id
1 'polypeptide(L)'
;MTMVEALVMVVVGVILLMAMQTFFSNTLRTTLKGTDSLETIRAASVLLSQFGKDVAAAGAVICHGPGPGPQIERIPIGGSFSPGAISLCNTIEMAAPIGTITYSFSPTDSYVTRRVSSATAPLQERQFALPRLKEFGVAYVQKEFSPFTTGAPYPVPQSHVLLRIKLSSDDPRFPARELSLSSFFISSQMKATDWNYYVNIP
;
A
#
# COMPACT_ATOMS: atom_id res chain seq x y z
N MET A 1 41.60 -18.15 49.88
CA MET A 1 40.44 -17.37 49.41
C MET A 1 39.46 -17.31 50.56
N THR A 2 39.19 -16.12 51.09
CA THR A 2 38.31 -15.96 52.25
C THR A 2 36.84 -16.11 51.81
N MET A 3 35.96 -16.61 52.68
CA MET A 3 34.54 -16.83 52.35
C MET A 3 33.85 -15.55 51.81
N VAL A 4 34.34 -14.39 52.25
CA VAL A 4 33.91 -13.06 51.80
C VAL A 4 34.31 -12.82 50.34
N GLU A 5 35.53 -13.15 49.92
CA GLU A 5 35.97 -13.03 48.52
C GLU A 5 35.12 -13.93 47.61
N ALA A 6 34.81 -15.15 48.04
CA ALA A 6 33.96 -16.06 47.27
C ALA A 6 32.54 -15.49 47.09
N LEU A 7 31.96 -14.93 48.16
CA LEU A 7 30.63 -14.32 48.11
C LEU A 7 30.59 -13.08 47.21
N VAL A 8 31.62 -12.23 47.29
CA VAL A 8 31.75 -11.05 46.41
C VAL A 8 31.86 -11.46 44.94
N MET A 9 32.66 -12.49 44.62
CA MET A 9 32.81 -12.98 43.24
C MET A 9 31.50 -13.55 42.68
N VAL A 10 30.70 -14.25 43.51
CA VAL A 10 29.39 -14.76 43.10
C VAL A 10 28.41 -13.62 42.84
N VAL A 11 28.33 -12.63 43.73
CA VAL A 11 27.42 -11.48 43.56
C VAL A 11 27.78 -10.69 42.30
N VAL A 12 29.07 -10.40 42.09
CA VAL A 12 29.56 -9.71 40.89
C VAL A 12 29.24 -10.54 39.64
N GLY A 13 29.46 -11.86 39.68
CA GLY A 13 29.15 -12.76 38.56
C GLY A 13 27.65 -12.77 38.19
N VAL A 14 26.76 -12.81 39.19
CA VAL A 14 25.30 -12.78 38.97
C VAL A 14 24.86 -11.44 38.39
N ILE A 15 25.40 -10.31 38.87
CA ILE A 15 25.11 -8.98 38.32
C ILE A 15 25.56 -8.89 36.87
N LEU A 16 26.74 -9.42 36.55
CA LEU A 16 27.29 -9.43 35.18
C LEU A 16 26.42 -10.27 34.23
N LEU A 17 25.97 -11.44 34.68
CA LEU A 17 25.08 -12.31 33.91
C LEU A 17 23.71 -11.66 33.68
N MET A 18 23.13 -11.03 34.70
CA MET A 18 21.87 -10.27 34.55
C MET A 18 22.04 -9.09 33.58
N ALA A 19 23.15 -8.34 33.68
CA ALA A 19 23.44 -7.25 32.77
C ALA A 19 23.55 -7.76 31.32
N MET A 20 24.34 -8.81 31.08
CA MET A 20 24.47 -9.43 29.75
C MET A 20 23.12 -9.89 29.20
N GLN A 21 22.33 -10.61 29.99
CA GLN A 21 20.99 -11.06 29.59
C GLN A 21 20.09 -9.88 29.18
N THR A 22 20.16 -8.78 29.93
CA THR A 22 19.36 -7.58 29.65
C THR A 22 19.83 -6.89 28.36
N PHE A 23 21.14 -6.78 28.14
CA PHE A 23 21.71 -6.25 26.90
C PHE A 23 21.36 -7.10 25.68
N PHE A 24 21.47 -8.42 25.78
CA PHE A 24 21.10 -9.32 24.69
C PHE A 24 19.59 -9.26 24.40
N SER A 25 18.73 -9.32 25.43
CA SER A 25 17.28 -9.26 25.23
C SER A 25 16.85 -7.94 24.57
N ASN A 26 17.41 -6.82 25.02
CA ASN A 26 17.08 -5.51 24.44
C ASN A 26 17.61 -5.37 23.02
N THR A 27 18.85 -5.81 22.75
CA THR A 27 19.46 -5.72 21.42
C THR A 27 18.76 -6.64 20.41
N LEU A 28 18.47 -7.89 20.79
CA LEU A 28 17.72 -8.81 19.92
C LEU A 28 16.32 -8.27 19.60
N ARG A 29 15.62 -7.72 20.60
CA ARG A 29 14.30 -7.12 20.39
C ARG A 29 14.36 -5.91 19.46
N THR A 30 15.37 -5.03 19.57
CA THR A 30 15.48 -3.88 18.67
C THR A 30 15.90 -4.28 17.26
N THR A 31 16.82 -5.24 17.11
CA THR A 31 17.23 -5.77 15.81
C THR A 31 16.08 -6.46 15.08
N LEU A 32 15.34 -7.36 15.76
CA LEU A 32 14.20 -8.06 15.17
C LEU A 32 13.07 -7.11 14.74
N LYS A 33 12.83 -6.04 15.50
CA LYS A 33 11.86 -5.00 15.13
C LYS A 33 12.29 -4.18 13.91
N GLY A 34 13.59 -3.90 13.78
CA GLY A 34 14.15 -3.20 12.62
C GLY A 34 14.06 -4.02 11.33
N THR A 35 14.34 -5.32 11.40
CA THR A 35 14.25 -6.23 10.25
C THR A 35 12.82 -6.40 9.73
N ASP A 36 11.84 -6.53 10.64
CA ASP A 36 10.42 -6.70 10.30
C ASP A 36 9.85 -5.46 9.58
N SER A 37 10.20 -4.26 10.06
CA SER A 37 9.80 -3.00 9.41
C SER A 37 10.39 -2.87 8.00
N LEU A 38 11.66 -3.23 7.80
CA LEU A 38 12.31 -3.18 6.50
C LEU A 38 11.75 -4.20 5.51
N GLU A 39 11.44 -5.41 5.98
CA GLU A 39 10.82 -6.46 5.17
C GLU A 39 9.41 -6.04 4.71
N THR A 40 8.64 -5.45 5.62
CA THR A 40 7.31 -4.90 5.30
C THR A 40 7.39 -3.79 4.25
N ILE A 41 8.34 -2.85 4.38
CA ILE A 41 8.56 -1.78 3.40
C ILE A 41 8.99 -2.37 2.04
N ARG A 42 9.85 -3.39 2.03
CA ARG A 42 10.25 -4.09 0.81
C ARG A 42 9.04 -4.76 0.14
N ALA A 43 8.21 -5.45 0.90
CA ALA A 43 6.97 -6.06 0.41
C ALA A 43 6.01 -5.01 -0.17
N ALA A 44 5.84 -3.87 0.50
CA ALA A 44 5.04 -2.74 0.03
C ALA A 44 5.59 -2.15 -1.28
N SER A 45 6.91 -2.07 -1.41
CA SER A 45 7.57 -1.61 -2.63
C SER A 45 7.35 -2.56 -3.81
N VAL A 46 7.36 -3.87 -3.57
CA VAL A 46 7.04 -4.89 -4.58
C VAL A 46 5.58 -4.78 -5.01
N LEU A 47 4.65 -4.62 -4.06
CA LEU A 47 3.24 -4.38 -4.36
C LEU A 47 3.07 -3.12 -5.22
N LEU A 48 3.66 -1.99 -4.81
CA LEU A 48 3.60 -0.72 -5.51
C LEU A 48 4.16 -0.81 -6.94
N SER A 49 5.28 -1.50 -7.12
CA SER A 49 5.88 -1.71 -8.44
C SER A 49 4.98 -2.55 -9.35
N GLN A 50 4.41 -3.64 -8.84
CA GLN A 50 3.49 -4.47 -9.61
C GLN A 50 2.21 -3.70 -9.95
N PHE A 51 1.66 -2.99 -8.97
CA PHE A 51 0.46 -2.18 -9.14
C PHE A 51 0.67 -1.09 -10.19
N GLY A 52 1.82 -0.40 -10.17
CA GLY A 52 2.15 0.61 -11.17
C GLY A 52 2.23 0.05 -12.60
N LYS A 53 2.75 -1.18 -12.78
CA LYS A 53 2.75 -1.86 -14.09
C LYS A 53 1.34 -2.18 -14.56
N ASP A 54 0.50 -2.67 -13.66
CA ASP A 54 -0.88 -3.03 -13.98
C ASP A 54 -1.72 -1.80 -14.30
N VAL A 55 -1.55 -0.68 -13.56
CA VAL A 55 -2.21 0.60 -13.83
C VAL A 55 -1.74 1.20 -15.17
N ALA A 56 -0.46 1.08 -15.50
CA ALA A 56 0.06 1.55 -16.79
C ALA A 56 -0.50 0.76 -17.98
N ALA A 57 -0.82 -0.53 -17.79
CA ALA A 57 -1.43 -1.39 -18.80
C ALA A 57 -2.97 -1.36 -18.77
N ALA A 58 -3.58 -0.70 -17.78
CA ALA A 58 -5.03 -0.68 -17.62
C ALA A 58 -5.68 0.30 -18.61
N GLY A 59 -6.63 -0.19 -19.40
CA GLY A 59 -7.50 0.63 -20.25
C GLY A 59 -8.71 1.18 -19.50
N ALA A 60 -9.21 0.45 -18.50
CA ALA A 60 -10.33 0.88 -17.68
C ALA A 60 -10.14 0.52 -16.20
N VAL A 61 -10.67 1.35 -15.30
CA VAL A 61 -10.55 1.15 -13.85
C VAL A 61 -11.85 1.44 -13.13
N ILE A 62 -12.14 0.63 -12.12
CA ILE A 62 -13.24 0.77 -11.17
C ILE A 62 -12.69 0.67 -9.76
N CYS A 63 -13.04 1.64 -8.91
CA CYS A 63 -12.78 1.61 -7.48
C CYS A 63 -14.10 1.31 -6.74
N HIS A 64 -14.11 0.23 -5.97
CA HIS A 64 -15.27 -0.22 -5.20
C HIS A 64 -15.15 0.26 -3.75
N GLY A 65 -16.00 1.23 -3.39
CA GLY A 65 -16.07 1.80 -2.05
C GLY A 65 -17.32 1.34 -1.27
N PRO A 66 -17.53 1.86 -0.04
CA PRO A 66 -18.66 1.47 0.80
C PRO A 66 -20.04 1.94 0.31
N GLY A 67 -20.11 2.67 -0.81
CA GLY A 67 -21.36 3.16 -1.41
C GLY A 67 -21.71 2.44 -2.72
N PRO A 68 -22.97 2.57 -3.20
CA PRO A 68 -23.36 2.01 -4.48
C PRO A 68 -22.68 2.76 -5.64
N GLY A 69 -21.93 2.02 -6.47
CA GLY A 69 -21.33 2.53 -7.71
C GLY A 69 -19.83 2.84 -7.61
N PRO A 70 -19.18 3.11 -8.76
CA PRO A 70 -17.76 3.41 -8.83
C PRO A 70 -17.45 4.74 -8.14
N GLN A 71 -16.43 4.75 -7.28
CA GLN A 71 -15.96 5.99 -6.66
C GLN A 71 -14.94 6.69 -7.55
N ILE A 72 -15.34 7.85 -8.08
CA ILE A 72 -14.50 8.72 -8.90
C ILE A 72 -14.44 10.08 -8.22
N GLU A 73 -13.24 10.51 -7.84
CA GLU A 73 -13.02 11.85 -7.33
C GLU A 73 -12.63 12.79 -8.47
N ARG A 74 -13.46 13.81 -8.73
CA ARG A 74 -13.22 14.78 -9.79
C ARG A 74 -12.63 16.06 -9.22
N ILE A 75 -11.45 16.45 -9.72
CA ILE A 75 -10.79 17.70 -9.37
C ILE A 75 -10.98 18.68 -10.54
N PRO A 76 -11.77 19.75 -10.35
CA PRO A 76 -11.98 20.75 -11.39
C PRO A 76 -10.72 21.60 -11.65
N ILE A 77 -10.71 22.31 -12.76
CA ILE A 77 -9.63 23.23 -13.14
C ILE A 77 -9.40 24.27 -12.03
N GLY A 78 -8.16 24.42 -11.58
CA GLY A 78 -7.79 25.34 -10.49
C GLY A 78 -8.06 24.79 -9.07
N GLY A 79 -8.63 23.59 -8.96
CA GLY A 79 -8.81 22.88 -7.70
C GLY A 79 -7.49 22.46 -7.08
N SER A 80 -7.34 22.73 -5.78
CA SER A 80 -6.29 22.17 -4.94
C SER A 80 -6.75 20.83 -4.35
N PHE A 81 -5.81 19.92 -4.16
CA PHE A 81 -6.06 18.57 -3.68
C PHE A 81 -5.34 18.35 -2.35
N SER A 82 -6.10 17.89 -1.34
CA SER A 82 -5.53 17.40 -0.09
C SER A 82 -5.67 15.89 -0.02
N PRO A 83 -4.58 15.12 0.13
CA PRO A 83 -4.64 13.67 0.23
C PRO A 83 -5.55 13.16 1.36
N GLY A 84 -5.80 13.95 2.40
CA GLY A 84 -6.63 13.56 3.54
C GLY A 84 -8.15 13.62 3.31
N ALA A 85 -8.61 14.28 2.25
CA ALA A 85 -10.05 14.52 2.01
C ALA A 85 -10.72 13.47 1.10
N ILE A 86 -9.95 12.52 0.60
CA ILE A 86 -10.35 11.58 -0.45
C ILE A 86 -11.05 10.37 0.16
N SER A 87 -12.18 9.98 -0.45
CA SER A 87 -12.78 8.68 -0.18
C SER A 87 -11.92 7.57 -0.79
N LEU A 88 -11.35 6.73 0.07
CA LEU A 88 -10.55 5.58 -0.33
C LEU A 88 -11.42 4.33 -0.44
N CYS A 89 -11.19 3.56 -1.48
CA CYS A 89 -11.75 2.24 -1.75
C CYS A 89 -10.80 1.14 -1.29
N ASN A 90 -11.34 0.01 -0.84
CA ASN A 90 -10.52 -1.13 -0.41
C ASN A 90 -10.29 -2.15 -1.53
N THR A 91 -10.99 -1.98 -2.66
CA THR A 91 -10.90 -2.85 -3.83
C THR A 91 -10.85 -2.01 -5.10
N ILE A 92 -9.97 -2.40 -6.02
CA ILE A 92 -9.84 -1.79 -7.34
C ILE A 92 -9.80 -2.90 -8.39
N GLU A 93 -10.59 -2.72 -9.44
CA GLU A 93 -10.66 -3.59 -10.60
C GLU A 93 -10.16 -2.83 -11.83
N MET A 94 -9.31 -3.49 -12.61
CA MET A 94 -8.65 -2.91 -13.76
C MET A 94 -8.81 -3.84 -14.96
N ALA A 95 -9.21 -3.28 -16.09
CA ALA A 95 -9.28 -4.00 -17.36
C ALA A 95 -7.94 -3.83 -18.09
N ALA A 96 -7.20 -4.92 -18.27
CA ALA A 96 -5.91 -4.93 -18.95
C ALA A 96 -5.91 -5.97 -20.10
N PRO A 97 -4.93 -5.93 -21.03
CA PRO A 97 -4.84 -6.90 -22.13
C PRO A 97 -4.75 -8.36 -21.66
N ILE A 98 -4.23 -8.59 -20.45
CA ILE A 98 -4.09 -9.92 -19.86
C ILE A 98 -5.39 -10.43 -19.19
N GLY A 99 -6.43 -9.58 -19.11
CA GLY A 99 -7.69 -9.86 -18.42
C GLY A 99 -8.03 -8.80 -17.37
N THR A 100 -9.03 -9.11 -16.55
CA THR A 100 -9.47 -8.27 -15.44
C THR A 100 -8.59 -8.52 -14.21
N ILE A 101 -7.89 -7.48 -13.76
CA ILE A 101 -7.02 -7.50 -12.59
C ILE A 101 -7.77 -6.90 -11.41
N THR A 102 -7.95 -7.65 -10.33
CA THR A 102 -8.61 -7.20 -9.10
C THR A 102 -7.61 -7.18 -7.96
N TYR A 103 -7.47 -6.03 -7.31
CA TYR A 103 -6.74 -5.89 -6.06
C TYR A 103 -7.73 -5.72 -4.93
N SER A 104 -7.63 -6.55 -3.90
CA SER A 104 -8.47 -6.50 -2.71
C SER A 104 -7.64 -6.68 -1.45
N PHE A 105 -7.99 -5.94 -0.41
CA PHE A 105 -7.38 -6.05 0.91
C PHE A 105 -8.25 -6.86 1.85
N SER A 106 -7.64 -7.87 2.50
CA SER A 106 -8.26 -8.63 3.59
C SER A 106 -7.74 -8.10 4.94
N PRO A 107 -8.58 -7.42 5.75
CA PRO A 107 -8.15 -6.89 7.04
C PRO A 107 -7.75 -7.97 8.05
N THR A 108 -8.33 -9.16 7.94
CA THR A 108 -8.09 -10.29 8.86
C THR A 108 -6.69 -10.85 8.73
N ASP A 109 -6.17 -10.91 7.52
CA ASP A 109 -4.97 -11.68 7.21
C ASP A 109 -3.78 -10.80 6.80
N SER A 110 -3.98 -9.47 6.75
CA SER A 110 -2.94 -8.49 6.40
C SER A 110 -2.26 -8.77 5.05
N TYR A 111 -2.98 -9.36 4.10
CA TYR A 111 -2.54 -9.53 2.72
C TYR A 111 -3.32 -8.64 1.76
N VAL A 112 -2.65 -8.26 0.68
CA VAL A 112 -3.31 -7.73 -0.52
C VAL A 112 -3.31 -8.84 -1.56
N THR A 113 -4.50 -9.21 -2.03
CA THR A 113 -4.67 -10.22 -3.08
C THR A 113 -4.82 -9.55 -4.42
N ARG A 114 -3.99 -9.96 -5.37
CA ARG A 114 -4.12 -9.66 -6.79
C ARG A 114 -4.69 -10.89 -7.50
N ARG A 115 -5.86 -10.76 -8.11
CA ARG A 115 -6.46 -11.79 -8.96
C ARG A 115 -6.47 -11.31 -10.40
N VAL A 116 -6.05 -12.17 -11.32
CA VAL A 116 -6.19 -11.94 -12.76
C VAL A 116 -7.15 -12.98 -13.30
N SER A 117 -8.31 -12.50 -13.73
CA SER A 117 -9.34 -13.31 -14.38
C SER A 117 -9.29 -13.03 -15.88
N SER A 118 -9.16 -14.09 -16.69
CA SER A 118 -9.22 -14.03 -18.14
C SER A 118 -10.20 -15.08 -18.64
N ALA A 119 -10.86 -14.81 -19.77
CA ALA A 119 -11.76 -15.77 -20.40
C ALA A 119 -11.01 -17.00 -20.96
N THR A 120 -9.73 -16.85 -21.28
CA THR A 120 -8.93 -17.85 -22.00
C THR A 120 -7.87 -18.54 -21.14
N ALA A 121 -7.59 -18.01 -19.94
CA ALA A 121 -6.53 -18.49 -19.06
C ALA A 121 -7.07 -18.79 -17.66
N PRO A 122 -6.46 -19.74 -16.93
CA PRO A 122 -6.85 -20.03 -15.56
C PRO A 122 -6.68 -18.80 -14.66
N LEU A 123 -7.52 -18.70 -13.64
CA LEU A 123 -7.44 -17.65 -12.63
C LEU A 123 -6.05 -17.63 -11.99
N GLN A 124 -5.35 -16.51 -12.09
CA GLN A 124 -4.06 -16.33 -11.43
C GLN A 124 -4.25 -15.50 -10.16
N GLU A 125 -3.96 -16.09 -9.01
CA GLU A 125 -3.98 -15.39 -7.73
C GLU A 125 -2.55 -15.20 -7.22
N ARG A 126 -2.21 -13.97 -6.81
CA ARG A 126 -0.96 -13.64 -6.15
C ARG A 126 -1.26 -12.85 -4.89
N GLN A 127 -0.69 -13.31 -3.79
CA GLN A 127 -0.83 -12.65 -2.49
C GLN A 127 0.45 -11.89 -2.16
N PHE A 128 0.27 -10.67 -1.66
CA PHE A 128 1.34 -9.84 -1.13
C PHE A 128 1.17 -9.76 0.38
N ALA A 129 2.02 -10.49 1.11
CA ALA A 129 2.04 -10.43 2.57
C ALA A 129 2.63 -9.09 3.01
N LEU A 130 1.85 -8.32 3.76
CA LEU A 130 2.25 -7.01 4.30
C LEU A 130 2.04 -7.07 5.82
N PRO A 131 3.05 -7.55 6.57
CA PRO A 131 2.96 -7.57 8.02
C PRO A 131 2.57 -6.18 8.52
N ARG A 132 1.65 -6.10 9.48
CA ARG A 132 1.23 -4.82 10.10
C ARG A 132 0.46 -3.87 9.18
N LEU A 133 -0.10 -4.36 8.06
CA LEU A 133 -0.99 -3.58 7.22
C LEU A 133 -2.28 -3.22 7.97
N LYS A 134 -2.50 -1.92 8.18
CA LYS A 134 -3.72 -1.39 8.79
C LYS A 134 -4.76 -0.98 7.76
N GLU A 135 -4.30 -0.35 6.68
CA GLU A 135 -5.19 0.23 5.66
C GLU A 135 -4.56 0.07 4.29
N PHE A 136 -5.36 -0.41 3.34
CA PHE A 136 -5.09 -0.36 1.92
C PHE A 136 -6.23 0.42 1.28
N GLY A 137 -5.91 1.64 0.86
CA GLY A 137 -6.86 2.56 0.26
C GLY A 137 -6.46 2.92 -1.16
N VAL A 138 -7.40 2.86 -2.07
CA VAL A 138 -7.23 3.21 -3.47
C VAL A 138 -8.24 4.26 -3.86
N ALA A 139 -7.85 5.27 -4.61
CA ALA A 139 -8.78 6.23 -5.18
C ALA A 139 -8.50 6.45 -6.66
N TYR A 140 -9.57 6.46 -7.46
CA TYR A 140 -9.51 6.91 -8.84
C TYR A 140 -9.82 8.40 -8.87
N VAL A 141 -8.85 9.19 -9.33
CA VAL A 141 -8.90 10.65 -9.33
C VAL A 141 -8.84 11.13 -10.77
N GLN A 142 -9.81 11.94 -11.18
CA GLN A 142 -9.86 12.56 -12.49
C GLN A 142 -9.60 14.05 -12.34
N LYS A 143 -8.49 14.54 -12.88
CA LYS A 143 -8.14 15.96 -12.84
C LYS A 143 -8.35 16.60 -14.20
N GLU A 144 -9.09 17.69 -14.24
CA GLU A 144 -9.26 18.48 -15.46
C GLU A 144 -8.12 19.50 -15.62
N PHE A 145 -7.50 19.51 -16.79
CA PHE A 145 -6.49 20.51 -17.14
C PHE A 145 -7.04 21.51 -18.16
N SER A 146 -6.73 22.79 -17.94
CA SER A 146 -7.02 23.84 -18.91
C SER A 146 -6.03 23.75 -20.08
N PRO A 147 -6.49 23.67 -21.32
CA PRO A 147 -5.64 23.56 -22.50
C PRO A 147 -5.09 24.93 -22.92
N PHE A 148 -4.44 25.68 -22.04
CA PHE A 148 -3.79 26.93 -22.44
C PHE A 148 -2.54 26.70 -23.32
N THR A 149 -1.98 25.48 -23.31
CA THR A 149 -0.77 25.10 -24.06
C THR A 149 -1.01 24.15 -25.24
N THR A 150 -2.19 23.52 -25.36
CA THR A 150 -2.46 22.45 -26.33
C THR A 150 -3.48 22.79 -27.43
N GLY A 151 -4.09 23.98 -27.41
CA GLY A 151 -5.02 24.43 -28.45
C GLY A 151 -6.34 23.64 -28.53
N ALA A 152 -6.63 22.79 -27.53
CA ALA A 152 -7.88 22.03 -27.48
C ALA A 152 -9.04 22.93 -27.00
N PRO A 153 -10.24 22.84 -27.60
CA PRO A 153 -11.39 23.67 -27.21
C PRO A 153 -12.05 23.25 -25.89
N TYR A 154 -11.64 22.13 -25.28
CA TYR A 154 -12.28 21.57 -24.07
C TYR A 154 -11.24 21.05 -23.06
N PRO A 155 -11.58 21.01 -21.75
CA PRO A 155 -10.72 20.44 -20.71
C PRO A 155 -10.37 18.99 -21.04
N VAL A 156 -9.08 18.64 -20.95
CA VAL A 156 -8.65 17.25 -21.12
C VAL A 156 -8.59 16.61 -19.74
N PRO A 157 -9.42 15.58 -19.45
CA PRO A 157 -9.33 14.87 -18.20
C PRO A 157 -8.08 14.00 -18.17
N GLN A 158 -7.30 14.11 -17.11
CA GLN A 158 -6.20 13.21 -16.80
C GLN A 158 -6.60 12.27 -15.68
N SER A 159 -6.49 10.97 -15.93
CA SER A 159 -6.88 9.92 -15.00
C SER A 159 -5.69 9.50 -14.14
N HIS A 160 -5.90 9.47 -12.84
CA HIS A 160 -4.90 9.14 -11.85
C HIS A 160 -5.42 8.07 -10.90
N VAL A 161 -4.52 7.23 -10.39
CA VAL A 161 -4.80 6.32 -9.28
C VAL A 161 -3.91 6.71 -8.11
N LEU A 162 -4.53 7.05 -6.98
CA LEU A 162 -3.85 7.16 -5.71
C LEU A 162 -3.90 5.81 -5.00
N LEU A 163 -2.74 5.30 -4.60
CA LEU A 163 -2.64 4.19 -3.67
C LEU A 163 -2.10 4.70 -2.33
N ARG A 164 -2.79 4.37 -1.25
CA ARG A 164 -2.36 4.61 0.13
C ARG A 164 -2.28 3.29 0.88
N ILE A 165 -1.17 3.08 1.54
CA ILE A 165 -0.92 1.95 2.42
C ILE A 165 -0.52 2.51 3.78
N LYS A 166 -1.27 2.18 4.83
CA LYS A 166 -0.88 2.50 6.21
C LYS A 166 -0.41 1.23 6.91
N LEU A 167 0.79 1.31 7.47
CA LEU A 167 1.45 0.24 8.20
C LEU A 167 1.57 0.65 9.67
N SER A 168 1.38 -0.29 10.59
CA SER A 168 1.70 -0.08 12.01
C SER A 168 3.21 -0.09 12.19
N SER A 169 3.75 0.90 12.89
CA SER A 169 5.16 0.98 13.23
C SER A 169 5.34 1.05 14.75
N ASP A 170 6.17 0.16 15.30
CA ASP A 170 6.56 0.22 16.71
C ASP A 170 7.83 1.06 16.93
N ASP A 171 8.35 1.70 15.88
CA ASP A 171 9.55 2.51 15.98
C ASP A 171 9.24 3.81 16.75
N PRO A 172 9.92 4.06 17.88
CA PRO A 172 9.70 5.24 18.73
C PRO A 172 10.01 6.57 18.02
N ARG A 173 10.68 6.55 16.86
CA ARG A 173 10.93 7.74 16.03
C ARG A 173 9.67 8.25 15.34
N PHE A 174 8.63 7.41 15.20
CA PHE A 174 7.35 7.81 14.62
C PHE A 174 6.34 8.05 15.75
N PRO A 175 6.04 9.32 16.10
CA PRO A 175 5.15 9.64 17.21
C PRO A 175 3.72 9.11 17.00
N ALA A 176 3.30 8.94 15.74
CA ALA A 176 2.01 8.37 15.39
C ALA A 176 1.96 6.82 15.43
N ARG A 177 3.11 6.14 15.62
CA ARG A 177 3.24 4.66 15.50
C ARG A 177 2.66 4.10 14.18
N GLU A 178 2.69 4.93 13.15
CA GLU A 178 2.11 4.63 11.84
C GLU A 178 3.04 5.14 10.74
N LEU A 179 3.19 4.31 9.72
CA LEU A 179 3.93 4.61 8.51
C LEU A 179 2.96 4.62 7.34
N SER A 180 2.74 5.80 6.75
CA SER A 180 1.87 5.97 5.59
C SER A 180 2.72 6.05 4.33
N LEU A 181 2.55 5.07 3.44
CA LEU A 181 3.11 5.07 2.09
C LEU A 181 2.00 5.47 1.12
N SER A 182 2.22 6.54 0.36
CA SER A 182 1.30 6.95 -0.70
C SER A 182 2.03 7.04 -2.02
N SER A 183 1.44 6.50 -3.07
CA SER A 183 1.96 6.59 -4.43
C SER A 183 0.86 7.05 -5.38
N PHE A 184 1.27 7.81 -6.38
CA PHE A 184 0.39 8.42 -7.35
C PHE A 184 0.77 7.92 -8.74
N PHE A 185 -0.17 7.25 -9.40
CA PHE A 185 0.02 6.68 -10.72
C PHE A 185 -0.77 7.50 -11.73
N ILE A 186 -0.09 7.89 -12.80
CA ILE A 186 -0.67 8.69 -13.88
C ILE A 186 -0.77 7.79 -15.11
N SER A 187 -1.96 7.65 -15.69
CA SER A 187 -2.15 6.93 -16.95
C SER A 187 -3.00 7.74 -17.91
N SER A 188 -2.50 7.92 -19.14
CA SER A 188 -3.22 8.58 -20.22
C SER A 188 -4.20 7.67 -20.94
N GLN A 189 -4.08 6.34 -20.75
CA GLN A 189 -4.91 5.33 -21.42
C GLN A 189 -6.14 4.93 -20.60
N MET A 190 -6.13 5.25 -19.30
CA MET A 190 -7.09 4.77 -18.33
C MET A 190 -8.37 5.59 -18.33
N LYS A 191 -9.52 4.93 -18.48
CA LYS A 191 -10.85 5.55 -18.37
C LYS A 191 -11.61 4.96 -17.19
N ALA A 192 -12.39 5.78 -16.50
CA ALA A 192 -13.38 5.28 -15.57
C ALA A 192 -14.47 4.53 -16.35
N THR A 193 -14.97 3.42 -15.82
CA THR A 193 -16.05 2.68 -16.45
C THR A 193 -17.15 2.31 -15.47
N ASP A 194 -18.40 2.40 -15.91
CA ASP A 194 -19.57 1.98 -15.14
C ASP A 194 -19.99 0.59 -15.62
N TRP A 195 -19.61 -0.46 -14.88
CA TRP A 195 -20.05 -1.89 -14.90
C TRP A 195 -20.12 -2.66 -16.26
N ASN A 196 -20.25 -2.00 -17.41
CA ASN A 196 -20.75 -2.58 -18.67
C ASN A 196 -19.71 -2.65 -19.80
N TYR A 197 -18.49 -2.13 -19.62
CA TYR A 197 -17.49 -2.06 -20.69
C TYR A 197 -16.38 -3.13 -20.63
N TYR A 198 -16.40 -4.06 -19.67
CA TYR A 198 -15.43 -5.16 -19.63
C TYR A 198 -15.56 -6.16 -20.79
N VAL A 199 -16.63 -6.05 -21.60
CA VAL A 199 -16.92 -6.99 -22.69
C VAL A 199 -16.23 -6.64 -24.02
N ASN A 200 -15.70 -5.41 -24.18
CA ASN A 200 -15.12 -4.96 -25.45
C ASN A 200 -13.68 -4.44 -25.29
N ILE A 201 -12.77 -5.30 -24.88
CA ILE A 201 -11.35 -5.13 -25.19
C ILE A 201 -11.08 -6.01 -26.41
N PRO A 202 -10.81 -5.44 -27.59
CA PRO A 202 -10.45 -6.22 -28.78
C PRO A 202 -9.12 -6.98 -28.61
#